data_AF-A0A9N8EDC2-F1
#
_entry.id   AF-A0A9N8EDC2-F1
#
_cell.length_a   1.000
_cell.length_b   1.000
_cell.length_c   1.000
_cell.angle_alpha   90.00
_cell.angle_beta   90.00
_cell.angle_gamma   90.00
#
_symmetry.space_group_name_H-M   'P 1'
#
loop_
_entity.id
_entity.type
_entity.pdbx_description
1 polymer ?
#
loop_
_entity_poly.entity_id
_entity_poly.type
_entity_poly.pdbx_seq_one_letter_code
_entity_poly.pdbx_strand_id
1 'polypeptide(L)'
;MAVPSATTLPRGAAPLRGKKKVRYDIVVGLVLLAMVSVTYSIVKPTLHIVKEQQVAEQPLQKIIDNKPVETVDSELLANEQLFLDTIKSCIPGQEAKHQKCGTYIPPDNGDKQRIAVIAPPGQMSEMLWHWIDKVRKKHQKALDKIPMEFIRTSHVPPYGYGKTHGLSKIIRLVPRPLVMGVADALQQIIVDGEQNHHHQEGEQPLALHQQDITLNDLKAVLRQLMRFHCRLSKVAAHTAIFSVNLNDFMDNIDEATQKLYDFLKHSPDKKVSEQDELDDMMQQMGAMDGGMDDVGMLSSELGFVSKILTRIQAESSQSQLKVLTVLDEVLRDEMWKTKNMTTWPCESFFSVGEANARTELSLFATKIGRGFAPNCSAPFAQCWVDRDKCEAEGDGVCKGKK
;
A
#
# COMPACT_ATOMS: atom_id res chain seq x y z
N MET A 1 -28.66 -52.35 -49.95
CA MET A 1 -29.05 -52.44 -51.37
C MET A 1 -28.97 -51.04 -51.98
N ALA A 2 -28.45 -50.96 -53.21
CA ALA A 2 -28.48 -49.86 -54.19
C ALA A 2 -27.83 -48.51 -53.76
N VAL A 3 -26.58 -48.21 -54.12
CA VAL A 3 -25.99 -47.82 -55.43
C VAL A 3 -26.01 -46.29 -55.65
N PRO A 4 -24.89 -45.66 -56.07
CA PRO A 4 -24.66 -44.21 -56.06
C PRO A 4 -24.92 -43.55 -57.42
N SER A 5 -25.02 -42.22 -57.48
CA SER A 5 -25.08 -41.45 -58.73
C SER A 5 -23.99 -40.39 -58.83
N ALA A 6 -23.08 -40.66 -59.78
CA ALA A 6 -22.57 -39.80 -60.84
C ALA A 6 -21.95 -38.42 -60.52
N THR A 7 -20.61 -38.41 -60.54
CA THR A 7 -19.74 -37.75 -61.52
C THR A 7 -20.21 -36.44 -62.17
N THR A 8 -19.46 -35.36 -61.94
CA THR A 8 -19.24 -34.28 -62.93
C THR A 8 -17.87 -33.62 -62.72
N LEU A 9 -17.00 -33.77 -63.71
CA LEU A 9 -15.80 -32.93 -63.95
C LEU A 9 -16.23 -31.71 -64.78
N PRO A 10 -15.63 -30.53 -64.55
CA PRO A 10 -14.69 -30.01 -65.55
C PRO A 10 -13.44 -29.39 -64.90
N ARG A 11 -12.23 -29.68 -65.40
CA ARG A 11 -11.55 -28.97 -66.51
C ARG A 11 -11.41 -27.46 -66.26
N GLY A 12 -10.26 -27.09 -65.71
CA GLY A 12 -9.82 -25.71 -65.57
C GLY A 12 -8.35 -25.66 -65.17
N ALA A 13 -7.44 -25.98 -66.09
CA ALA A 13 -6.02 -25.72 -65.91
C ALA A 13 -5.83 -24.20 -65.90
N ALA A 14 -5.71 -23.62 -64.70
CA ALA A 14 -5.38 -22.21 -64.54
C ALA A 14 -3.97 -21.95 -65.13
N PRO A 15 -3.79 -20.89 -65.92
CA PRO A 15 -2.48 -20.55 -66.47
C PRO A 15 -1.50 -20.30 -65.33
N LEU A 16 -0.32 -20.92 -65.42
CA LEU A 16 0.83 -20.66 -64.55
C LEU A 16 1.15 -19.16 -64.63
N ARG A 17 0.59 -18.38 -63.70
CA ARG A 17 0.94 -16.98 -63.47
C ARG A 17 2.44 -16.94 -63.25
N GLY A 18 3.17 -16.38 -64.22
CA GLY A 18 4.60 -16.13 -64.11
C GLY A 18 4.87 -15.47 -62.76
N LYS A 19 5.72 -16.10 -61.95
CA LYS A 19 6.13 -15.59 -60.64
C LYS A 19 6.64 -14.17 -60.87
N LYS A 20 5.85 -13.17 -60.49
CA LYS A 20 6.28 -11.76 -60.51
C LYS A 20 7.55 -11.72 -59.67
N LYS A 21 8.69 -11.39 -60.30
CA LYS A 21 9.94 -11.13 -59.58
C LYS A 21 9.65 -9.98 -58.63
N VAL A 22 9.47 -10.30 -57.35
CA VAL A 22 9.42 -9.32 -56.28
C VAL A 22 10.76 -8.60 -56.32
N ARG A 23 10.73 -7.29 -56.55
CA ARG A 23 11.94 -6.47 -56.49
C ARG A 23 12.34 -6.41 -55.02
N TYR A 24 13.33 -7.20 -54.65
CA TYR A 24 13.86 -7.28 -53.29
C TYR A 24 14.25 -5.90 -52.75
N ASP A 25 14.71 -4.99 -53.62
CA ASP A 25 15.06 -3.61 -53.27
C ASP A 25 13.87 -2.83 -52.66
N ILE A 26 12.65 -3.07 -53.14
CA ILE A 26 11.44 -2.42 -52.61
C ILE A 26 11.10 -2.97 -51.23
N VAL A 27 11.24 -4.28 -51.04
CA VAL A 27 10.96 -4.93 -49.74
C VAL A 27 11.96 -4.48 -48.70
N VAL A 28 13.25 -4.42 -49.04
CA VAL A 28 14.31 -3.93 -48.15
C VAL A 28 14.07 -2.46 -47.79
N GLY A 29 13.70 -1.62 -48.75
CA GLY A 29 13.37 -0.21 -48.50
C GLY A 29 12.20 -0.03 -47.53
N LEU A 30 11.13 -0.82 -47.68
CA LEU A 30 9.98 -0.78 -46.76
C LEU A 30 10.33 -1.27 -45.36
N VAL A 31 11.17 -2.31 -45.23
CA VAL A 31 11.63 -2.81 -43.92
C VAL A 31 12.50 -1.77 -43.22
N LEU A 32 13.42 -1.11 -43.92
CA LEU A 32 14.24 -0.04 -43.35
C LEU A 32 13.38 1.15 -42.91
N LEU A 33 12.39 1.55 -43.72
CA LEU A 33 11.47 2.63 -43.36
C LEU A 33 10.65 2.28 -42.10
N ALA A 34 10.17 1.04 -42.01
CA ALA A 34 9.46 0.56 -40.82
C ALA A 34 10.37 0.56 -39.58
N MET A 35 11.61 0.07 -39.71
CA MET A 35 12.59 0.10 -38.62
C MET A 35 12.86 1.52 -38.13
N VAL A 36 13.11 2.47 -39.04
CA VAL A 36 13.33 3.89 -38.71
C VAL A 36 12.09 4.51 -38.07
N SER A 37 10.90 4.20 -38.56
CA SER A 37 9.64 4.69 -37.98
C SER A 37 9.42 4.17 -36.55
N VAL A 38 9.71 2.89 -36.30
CA VAL A 38 9.63 2.28 -34.97
C VAL A 38 10.69 2.90 -34.05
N THR A 39 11.94 3.06 -34.51
CA THR A 39 12.98 3.70 -33.69
C THR A 39 12.64 5.16 -33.40
N TYR A 40 12.13 5.92 -34.36
CA TYR A 40 11.70 7.30 -34.14
C TYR A 40 10.54 7.38 -33.15
N SER A 41 9.56 6.47 -33.26
CA SER A 41 8.40 6.41 -32.38
C SER A 41 8.75 6.02 -30.94
N ILE A 42 9.84 5.27 -30.72
CA ILE A 42 10.33 4.91 -29.38
C ILE A 42 11.29 5.98 -28.84
N VAL A 43 12.23 6.45 -29.66
CA VAL A 43 13.30 7.36 -29.22
C VAL A 43 12.77 8.76 -28.93
N LYS A 44 11.82 9.28 -29.71
CA LYS A 44 11.31 10.65 -29.50
C LYS A 44 10.59 10.82 -28.15
N PRO A 45 9.65 9.95 -27.74
CA PRO A 45 9.08 10.01 -26.39
C PRO A 45 10.13 9.84 -25.31
N THR A 46 11.05 8.89 -25.49
CA THR A 46 12.12 8.63 -24.50
C THR A 46 13.01 9.85 -24.31
N LEU A 47 13.41 10.54 -25.39
CA LEU A 47 14.20 11.77 -25.30
C LEU A 47 13.43 12.93 -24.68
N HIS A 48 12.10 12.99 -24.85
CA HIS A 48 11.27 13.99 -24.18
C HIS A 48 11.28 13.78 -22.66
N ILE A 49 11.06 12.53 -22.22
CA ILE A 49 11.09 12.14 -20.81
C ILE A 49 12.46 12.44 -20.19
N VAL A 50 13.56 12.10 -20.88
CA VAL A 50 14.92 12.39 -20.40
C VAL A 50 15.17 13.89 -20.28
N LYS A 51 14.68 14.71 -21.22
CA LYS A 51 14.81 16.17 -21.13
C LYS A 51 13.99 16.76 -19.99
N GLU A 52 12.76 16.28 -19.79
CA GLU A 52 11.93 16.70 -18.67
C GLU A 52 12.55 16.32 -17.33
N GLN A 53 13.12 15.11 -17.21
CA GLN A 53 13.88 14.70 -16.03
C GLN A 53 15.09 15.60 -15.79
N GLN A 54 15.89 15.92 -16.81
CA GLN A 54 17.05 16.82 -16.67
C GLN A 54 16.64 18.23 -16.21
N VAL A 55 15.52 18.77 -16.72
CA VAL A 55 15.01 20.08 -16.29
C VAL A 55 14.49 20.03 -14.85
N ALA A 56 13.85 18.92 -14.45
CA ALA A 56 13.40 18.72 -13.07
C ALA A 56 14.57 18.52 -12.07
N GLU A 57 15.71 17.98 -12.51
CA GLU A 57 16.91 17.77 -11.69
C GLU A 57 17.80 19.01 -11.54
N GLN A 58 17.83 19.91 -12.54
CA GLN A 58 18.62 21.15 -12.51
C GLN A 58 18.42 22.06 -11.27
N PRO A 59 17.20 22.31 -10.76
CA PRO A 59 17.02 23.12 -9.56
C PRO A 59 17.59 22.43 -8.31
N LEU A 60 17.55 21.11 -8.23
CA LEU A 60 18.12 20.36 -7.10
C LEU A 60 19.64 20.46 -7.09
N GLN A 61 20.27 20.29 -8.25
CA GLN A 61 21.73 20.38 -8.39
C GLN A 61 22.25 21.78 -8.05
N LYS A 62 21.58 22.85 -8.51
CA LYS A 62 21.95 24.24 -8.19
C LYS A 62 21.83 24.60 -6.70
N ILE A 63 20.93 23.95 -5.96
CA ILE A 63 20.80 24.13 -4.51
C ILE A 63 21.94 23.40 -3.78
N ILE A 64 22.32 22.22 -4.26
CA ILE A 64 23.38 21.38 -3.69
C ILE A 64 24.78 21.93 -3.98
N ASP A 65 25.00 22.53 -5.15
CA ASP A 65 26.34 22.96 -5.61
C ASP A 65 26.97 24.10 -4.77
N ASN A 66 26.25 24.72 -3.83
CA ASN A 66 26.76 25.83 -3.02
C ASN A 66 27.11 25.50 -1.57
N LYS A 67 26.72 24.34 -1.02
CA LYS A 67 27.16 23.81 0.28
C LYS A 67 27.02 22.28 0.32
N PRO A 68 27.94 21.53 0.93
CA PRO A 68 27.73 20.11 1.17
C PRO A 68 26.47 19.95 2.03
N VAL A 69 25.39 19.47 1.42
CA VAL A 69 24.16 19.14 2.13
C VAL A 69 24.40 17.80 2.80
N GLU A 70 24.31 17.79 4.13
CA GLU A 70 24.33 16.55 4.90
C GLU A 70 23.13 15.69 4.47
N THR A 71 23.42 14.51 3.92
CA THR A 71 22.38 13.54 3.55
C THR A 71 21.69 13.07 4.81
N VAL A 72 20.36 13.10 4.80
CA VAL A 72 19.56 12.61 5.92
C VAL A 72 19.21 11.15 5.65
N ASP A 73 19.76 10.26 6.47
CA ASP A 73 19.41 8.85 6.46
C ASP A 73 18.08 8.62 7.19
N SER A 74 17.34 7.60 6.75
CA SER A 74 16.09 7.19 7.39
C SER A 74 16.40 6.39 8.66
N GLU A 75 16.73 7.10 9.73
CA GLU A 75 16.90 6.50 11.06
C GLU A 75 15.57 6.46 11.83
N LEU A 76 15.51 5.63 12.87
CA LEU A 76 14.40 5.65 13.83
C LEU A 76 14.36 7.01 14.51
N LEU A 77 13.15 7.56 14.70
CA LEU A 77 13.00 8.73 15.56
C LEU A 77 13.33 8.36 17.00
N ALA A 78 13.87 9.31 17.78
CA ALA A 78 14.36 9.04 19.14
C ALA A 78 13.28 8.43 20.06
N ASN A 79 12.02 8.80 19.86
CA ASN A 79 10.87 8.29 20.61
C ASN A 79 10.07 7.21 19.86
N GLU A 80 10.55 6.69 18.73
CA GLU A 80 9.80 5.74 17.91
C GLU A 80 9.54 4.41 18.61
N GLN A 81 10.48 3.96 19.45
CA GLN A 81 10.30 2.74 20.22
C GLN A 81 9.07 2.82 21.15
N LEU A 82 8.80 3.99 21.74
CA LEU A 82 7.60 4.20 22.56
C LEU A 82 6.31 4.01 21.76
N PHE A 83 6.31 4.43 20.49
CA PHE A 83 5.21 4.17 19.58
C PHE A 83 5.09 2.66 19.29
N LEU A 84 6.19 1.99 18.95
CA LEU A 84 6.18 0.55 18.66
C LEU A 84 5.71 -0.29 19.86
N ASP A 85 6.08 0.09 21.08
CA ASP A 85 5.69 -0.64 22.30
C ASP A 85 4.19 -0.48 22.64
N THR A 86 3.53 0.52 22.05
CA THR A 86 2.12 0.85 22.34
C THR A 86 1.15 0.34 21.26
N ILE A 87 1.69 -0.15 20.16
CA ILE A 87 1.00 -0.83 19.05
C ILE A 87 0.40 -2.15 19.56
N LYS A 88 -0.94 -2.22 19.63
CA LYS A 88 -1.64 -3.39 20.17
C LYS A 88 -1.93 -4.44 19.10
N SER A 89 -1.56 -5.69 19.36
CA SER A 89 -1.96 -6.85 18.54
C SER A 89 -2.95 -7.73 19.30
N CYS A 90 -3.74 -8.52 18.57
CA CYS A 90 -4.62 -9.53 19.15
C CYS A 90 -4.53 -10.80 18.31
N ILE A 91 -3.65 -11.71 18.71
CA ILE A 91 -3.38 -12.95 18.00
C ILE A 91 -4.21 -14.07 18.66
N PRO A 92 -5.18 -14.66 17.96
CA PRO A 92 -5.97 -15.77 18.51
C PRO A 92 -5.06 -16.95 18.91
N GLY A 93 -5.41 -17.62 20.01
CA GLY A 93 -4.67 -18.79 20.50
C GLY A 93 -3.39 -18.48 21.30
N GLN A 94 -2.92 -17.24 21.36
CA GLN A 94 -1.87 -16.85 22.30
C GLN A 94 -2.46 -16.59 23.69
N GLU A 95 -1.96 -17.32 24.69
CA GLU A 95 -2.42 -17.36 26.09
C GLU A 95 -2.13 -16.06 26.88
N ALA A 96 -2.55 -14.89 26.41
CA ALA A 96 -2.76 -13.77 27.31
C ALA A 96 -4.00 -14.11 28.14
N LYS A 97 -3.78 -14.74 29.32
CA LYS A 97 -4.76 -15.39 30.23
C LYS A 97 -6.09 -14.68 30.51
N HIS A 98 -6.29 -13.43 30.09
CA HIS A 98 -7.49 -12.65 30.36
C HIS A 98 -8.10 -11.89 29.17
N GLN A 99 -7.57 -12.00 27.95
CA GLN A 99 -8.12 -11.27 26.79
C GLN A 99 -8.37 -12.22 25.62
N LYS A 100 -9.60 -12.76 25.55
CA LYS A 100 -10.05 -13.51 24.37
C LYS A 100 -10.10 -12.55 23.18
N CYS A 101 -9.22 -12.75 22.20
CA CYS A 101 -9.31 -12.05 20.93
C CYS A 101 -10.63 -12.43 20.24
N GLY A 102 -11.50 -11.44 20.04
CA GLY A 102 -12.75 -11.64 19.31
C GLY A 102 -12.48 -11.84 17.83
N THR A 103 -13.07 -12.87 17.24
CA THR A 103 -13.23 -13.01 15.80
C THR A 103 -14.72 -12.94 15.52
N TYR A 104 -15.19 -11.83 14.95
CA TYR A 104 -16.59 -11.70 14.56
C TYR A 104 -16.76 -12.19 13.13
N ILE A 105 -17.61 -13.20 12.95
CA ILE A 105 -18.09 -13.64 11.63
C ILE A 105 -19.54 -13.19 11.54
N PRO A 106 -19.89 -12.25 10.62
CA PRO A 106 -21.27 -11.83 10.45
C PRO A 106 -22.15 -13.01 10.04
N PRO A 107 -23.35 -13.19 10.65
CA PRO A 107 -24.23 -14.32 10.36
C PRO A 107 -24.67 -14.37 8.90
N ASP A 108 -24.80 -13.21 8.25
CA ASP A 108 -25.29 -13.10 6.88
C ASP A 108 -24.22 -13.39 5.81
N ASN A 109 -22.97 -13.70 6.20
CA ASN A 109 -21.84 -13.87 5.27
C ASN A 109 -21.45 -15.33 4.99
N GLY A 110 -22.29 -16.30 5.35
CA GLY A 110 -22.14 -17.72 4.97
C GLY A 110 -20.79 -18.34 5.38
N ASP A 111 -20.47 -18.30 6.68
CA ASP A 111 -19.22 -18.81 7.31
C ASP A 111 -17.91 -18.24 6.74
N LYS A 112 -17.98 -17.30 5.77
CA LYS A 112 -16.82 -16.73 5.09
C LYS A 112 -16.12 -15.71 5.99
N GLN A 113 -14.83 -15.95 6.27
CA GLN A 113 -13.99 -15.03 7.02
C GLN A 113 -13.50 -13.89 6.12
N ARG A 114 -13.76 -12.64 6.53
CA ARG A 114 -13.18 -11.46 5.84
C ARG A 114 -11.89 -11.05 6.53
N ILE A 115 -10.79 -11.11 5.79
CA ILE A 115 -9.44 -10.82 6.25
C ILE A 115 -8.98 -9.53 5.56
N ALA A 116 -8.89 -8.45 6.33
CA ALA A 116 -8.39 -7.20 5.79
C ALA A 116 -6.86 -7.13 5.88
N VAL A 117 -6.21 -6.78 4.78
CA VAL A 117 -4.82 -6.36 4.73
C VAL A 117 -4.82 -4.84 4.74
N ILE A 118 -4.57 -4.27 5.92
CA ILE A 118 -4.66 -2.82 6.15
C ILE A 118 -3.25 -2.25 6.27
N ALA A 119 -2.87 -1.41 5.32
CA ALA A 119 -1.56 -0.78 5.29
C ALA A 119 -1.69 0.68 4.85
N PRO A 120 -0.74 1.54 5.21
CA PRO A 120 -0.66 2.86 4.60
C PRO A 120 -0.60 2.77 3.06
N PRO A 121 -1.14 3.74 2.31
CA PRO A 121 -0.99 3.75 0.87
C PRO A 121 0.50 3.81 0.51
N GLY A 122 0.89 3.13 -0.56
CA GLY A 122 2.27 3.06 -0.99
C GLY A 122 2.74 1.66 -1.37
N GLN A 123 3.99 1.59 -1.78
CA GLN A 123 4.65 0.41 -2.29
C GLN A 123 4.87 -0.65 -1.20
N MET A 124 5.04 -0.25 0.06
CA MET A 124 5.15 -1.22 1.14
C MET A 124 3.85 -2.01 1.34
N SER A 125 2.70 -1.41 1.03
CA SER A 125 1.42 -2.13 1.01
C SER A 125 1.37 -3.20 -0.10
N GLU A 126 1.90 -2.88 -1.28
CA GLU A 126 2.00 -3.85 -2.39
C GLU A 126 2.86 -5.03 -1.98
N MET A 127 4.03 -4.77 -1.42
CA MET A 127 4.95 -5.82 -0.97
C MET A 127 4.33 -6.71 0.10
N LEU A 128 3.68 -6.14 1.12
CA LEU A 128 2.95 -6.91 2.13
C LEU A 128 1.90 -7.82 1.46
N TRP A 129 1.17 -7.29 0.49
CA TRP A 129 0.17 -8.07 -0.24
C TRP A 129 0.78 -9.22 -1.05
N HIS A 130 1.88 -8.97 -1.76
CA HIS A 130 2.59 -10.00 -2.54
C HIS A 130 3.11 -11.11 -1.63
N TRP A 131 3.67 -10.75 -0.48
CA TRP A 131 4.08 -11.74 0.51
C TRP A 131 2.90 -12.56 1.04
N ILE A 132 1.79 -11.93 1.43
CA ILE A 132 0.59 -12.65 1.89
C ILE A 132 0.07 -13.60 0.81
N ASP A 133 0.03 -13.17 -0.45
CA ASP A 133 -0.37 -14.03 -1.57
C ASP A 133 0.58 -15.22 -1.76
N LYS A 134 1.89 -15.01 -1.59
CA LYS A 134 2.90 -16.09 -1.60
C LYS A 134 2.66 -17.09 -0.48
N VAL A 135 2.39 -16.63 0.75
CA VAL A 135 2.03 -17.53 1.88
C VAL A 135 0.76 -18.29 1.58
N ARG A 136 -0.26 -17.62 1.03
CA ARG A 136 -1.52 -18.26 0.64
C ARG A 136 -1.31 -19.36 -0.40
N LYS A 137 -0.53 -19.08 -1.46
CA LYS A 137 -0.20 -20.05 -2.52
C LYS A 137 0.60 -21.23 -1.96
N LYS A 138 1.58 -20.95 -1.08
CA LYS A 138 2.40 -21.98 -0.43
C LYS A 138 1.55 -22.93 0.40
N HIS A 139 0.54 -22.43 1.12
CA HIS A 139 -0.32 -23.20 2.00
C HIS A 139 -1.74 -23.41 1.45
N GLN A 140 -1.90 -23.36 0.12
CA GLN A 140 -3.22 -23.31 -0.52
C GLN A 140 -4.12 -24.48 -0.11
N LYS A 141 -3.58 -25.71 -0.05
CA LYS A 141 -4.38 -26.90 0.28
C LYS A 141 -5.00 -26.85 1.68
N ALA A 142 -4.29 -26.28 2.64
CA ALA A 142 -4.78 -26.15 4.01
C ALA A 142 -5.75 -24.96 4.14
N LEU A 143 -5.41 -23.85 3.49
CA LEU A 143 -6.18 -22.61 3.55
C LEU A 143 -7.49 -22.66 2.73
N ASP A 144 -7.55 -23.41 1.63
CA ASP A 144 -8.76 -23.56 0.81
C ASP A 144 -9.90 -24.28 1.57
N LYS A 145 -9.59 -24.95 2.69
CA LYS A 145 -10.58 -25.54 3.61
C LYS A 145 -11.31 -24.50 4.45
N ILE A 146 -10.87 -23.24 4.44
CA ILE A 146 -11.43 -22.11 5.17
C ILE A 146 -11.92 -21.09 4.14
N PRO A 147 -13.23 -20.83 4.02
CA PRO A 147 -13.73 -19.84 3.09
C PRO A 147 -13.25 -18.45 3.52
N MET A 148 -12.27 -17.89 2.81
CA MET A 148 -11.66 -16.60 3.12
C MET A 148 -11.90 -15.58 2.00
N GLU A 149 -12.16 -14.34 2.40
CA GLU A 149 -12.16 -13.16 1.53
C GLU A 149 -11.04 -12.24 1.96
N PHE A 150 -10.11 -11.93 1.06
CA PHE A 150 -9.08 -10.95 1.32
C PHE A 150 -9.53 -9.58 0.82
N ILE A 151 -9.39 -8.57 1.68
CA ILE A 151 -9.72 -7.18 1.37
C ILE A 151 -8.47 -6.36 1.56
N ARG A 152 -7.92 -5.81 0.49
CA ARG A 152 -6.80 -4.88 0.58
C ARG A 152 -7.32 -3.46 0.68
N THR A 153 -6.86 -2.70 1.68
CA THR A 153 -7.32 -1.33 1.88
C THR A 153 -6.34 -0.51 2.72
N SER A 154 -6.39 0.80 2.57
CA SER A 154 -5.79 1.77 3.49
C SER A 154 -6.81 2.39 4.45
N HIS A 155 -8.10 2.15 4.22
CA HIS A 155 -9.18 2.68 5.06
C HIS A 155 -9.19 1.96 6.40
N VAL A 156 -9.25 2.74 7.49
CA VAL A 156 -9.47 2.16 8.81
C VAL A 156 -10.90 1.65 8.96
N PRO A 157 -11.13 0.61 9.78
CA PRO A 157 -12.49 0.23 10.17
C PRO A 157 -13.21 1.39 10.89
N PRO A 158 -14.52 1.60 10.67
CA PRO A 158 -15.29 2.56 11.43
C PRO A 158 -15.26 2.26 12.93
N TYR A 159 -15.41 3.30 13.75
CA TYR A 159 -15.58 3.16 15.18
C TYR A 159 -16.77 2.27 15.52
N GLY A 160 -16.54 1.31 16.42
CA GLY A 160 -17.55 0.36 16.86
C GLY A 160 -16.91 -0.92 17.37
N TYR A 161 -17.77 -1.88 17.71
CA TYR A 161 -17.37 -3.27 17.97
C TYR A 161 -17.41 -4.06 16.66
N GLY A 162 -16.81 -5.25 16.61
CA GLY A 162 -16.60 -6.05 15.38
C GLY A 162 -17.77 -6.19 14.40
N LYS A 163 -19.00 -5.96 14.88
CA LYS A 163 -20.23 -5.89 14.08
C LYS A 163 -20.29 -4.73 13.08
N THR A 164 -19.63 -3.59 13.34
CA THR A 164 -19.73 -2.40 12.47
C THR A 164 -18.86 -2.49 11.24
N HIS A 165 -17.72 -3.16 11.30
CA HIS A 165 -16.80 -3.24 10.17
C HIS A 165 -16.83 -4.59 9.45
N GLY A 166 -17.48 -5.62 10.02
CA GLY A 166 -17.71 -6.90 9.34
C GLY A 166 -16.45 -7.69 8.98
N LEU A 167 -15.33 -7.40 9.65
CA LEU A 167 -14.03 -8.06 9.43
C LEU A 167 -13.81 -9.10 10.53
N SER A 168 -13.32 -10.28 10.15
CA SER A 168 -13.01 -11.36 11.08
C SER A 168 -11.57 -11.27 11.57
N LYS A 169 -10.65 -10.86 10.69
CA LYS A 169 -9.23 -10.70 10.98
C LYS A 169 -8.65 -9.50 10.26
N ILE A 170 -7.58 -8.94 10.82
CA ILE A 170 -6.82 -7.84 10.24
C ILE A 170 -5.34 -8.22 10.24
N ILE A 171 -4.68 -8.02 9.10
CA ILE A 171 -3.22 -8.01 8.99
C ILE A 171 -2.85 -6.56 8.77
N ARG A 172 -2.15 -5.94 9.73
CA ARG A 172 -1.68 -4.56 9.59
C ARG A 172 -0.19 -4.48 9.29
N LEU A 173 0.19 -3.60 8.37
CA LEU A 173 1.58 -3.18 8.23
C LEU A 173 1.90 -2.12 9.29
N VAL A 174 3.05 -2.23 9.96
CA VAL A 174 3.64 -1.18 10.79
C VAL A 174 4.99 -0.81 10.18
N PRO A 175 5.11 0.36 9.52
CA PRO A 175 6.36 0.76 8.90
C PRO A 175 7.41 1.08 9.96
N ARG A 176 8.66 0.72 9.68
CA ARG A 176 9.82 0.99 10.54
C ARG A 176 11.03 1.30 9.64
N PRO A 177 11.61 2.51 9.71
CA PRO A 177 11.20 3.64 10.54
C PRO A 177 9.87 4.27 10.12
N LEU A 178 9.19 4.97 11.02
CA LEU A 178 7.93 5.67 10.74
C LEU A 178 8.06 6.67 9.58
N VAL A 179 9.21 7.33 9.48
CA VAL A 179 9.51 8.28 8.41
C VAL A 179 9.48 7.62 7.03
N MET A 180 9.81 6.32 6.94
CA MET A 180 9.66 5.55 5.71
C MET A 180 8.18 5.38 5.33
N GLY A 181 7.30 5.11 6.30
CA GLY A 181 5.85 5.09 6.09
C GLY A 181 5.26 6.40 5.63
N VAL A 182 5.80 7.52 6.14
CA VAL A 182 5.40 8.86 5.70
C VAL A 182 5.81 9.12 4.26
N ALA A 183 7.05 8.78 3.90
CA ALA A 183 7.56 9.00 2.55
C ALA A 183 6.85 8.12 1.50
N ASP A 184 6.64 6.83 1.79
CA ASP A 184 5.94 5.89 0.90
C ASP A 184 4.51 6.38 0.60
N ALA A 185 3.79 6.85 1.63
CA ALA A 185 2.46 7.41 1.46
C ALA A 185 2.44 8.70 0.62
N LEU A 186 3.45 9.56 0.76
CA LEU A 186 3.59 10.76 -0.06
C LEU A 186 3.97 10.42 -1.51
N GLN A 187 4.84 9.45 -1.72
CA GLN A 187 5.22 8.96 -3.04
C GLN A 187 3.99 8.45 -3.80
N GLN A 188 3.15 7.65 -3.14
CA GLN A 188 1.94 7.12 -3.74
C GLN A 188 1.01 8.21 -4.26
N ILE A 189 0.86 9.32 -3.52
CA ILE A 189 0.02 10.44 -3.98
C ILE A 189 0.56 11.04 -5.28
N ILE A 190 1.89 11.17 -5.40
CA ILE A 190 2.52 11.72 -6.61
C ILE A 190 2.23 10.80 -7.79
N VAL A 191 2.50 9.50 -7.63
CA VAL A 191 2.26 8.48 -8.66
C VAL A 191 0.78 8.41 -9.06
N ASP A 192 -0.13 8.41 -8.10
CA ASP A 192 -1.57 8.39 -8.35
C ASP A 192 -2.05 9.68 -9.01
N GLY A 193 -1.44 10.82 -8.68
CA GLY A 193 -1.67 12.09 -9.35
C GLY A 193 -1.37 11.94 -10.84
N GLU A 194 -0.15 11.54 -11.16
CA GLU A 194 0.33 11.37 -12.54
C GLU A 194 -0.53 10.40 -13.36
N GLN A 195 -0.94 9.26 -12.78
CA GLN A 195 -1.70 8.23 -13.50
C GLN A 195 -3.16 8.60 -13.76
N ASN A 196 -3.84 9.22 -12.79
CA ASN A 196 -5.27 9.55 -12.92
C ASN A 196 -5.54 10.72 -13.89
N HIS A 197 -4.50 11.44 -14.31
CA HIS A 197 -4.60 12.52 -15.29
C HIS A 197 -4.98 12.07 -16.70
N HIS A 198 -4.95 10.77 -17.01
CA HIS A 198 -5.32 10.28 -18.34
C HIS A 198 -6.84 10.09 -18.57
N HIS A 199 -7.69 10.25 -17.55
CA HIS A 199 -9.11 9.88 -17.64
C HIS A 199 -10.14 10.94 -17.27
N GLN A 200 -9.76 12.13 -16.80
CA GLN A 200 -10.71 13.21 -16.54
C GLN A 200 -10.51 14.39 -17.51
N GLU A 201 -11.35 14.45 -18.55
CA GLU A 201 -11.49 15.63 -19.40
C GLU A 201 -12.17 16.75 -18.60
N GLY A 202 -11.44 17.83 -18.26
CA GLY A 202 -12.05 19.09 -17.81
C GLY A 202 -11.44 19.73 -16.55
N GLU A 203 -10.64 19.02 -15.76
CA GLU A 203 -9.88 19.62 -14.66
C GLU A 203 -8.44 19.89 -15.08
N GLN A 204 -7.93 21.10 -14.80
CA GLN A 204 -6.53 21.41 -15.06
C GLN A 204 -5.65 20.49 -14.20
N PRO A 205 -4.68 19.78 -14.79
CA PRO A 205 -3.84 18.87 -14.04
C PRO A 205 -2.98 19.66 -13.05
N LEU A 206 -3.21 19.47 -11.75
CA LEU A 206 -2.17 19.73 -10.78
C LEU A 206 -1.17 18.58 -10.89
N ALA A 207 -0.14 18.77 -11.72
CA ALA A 207 1.05 17.93 -11.66
C ALA A 207 1.65 18.09 -10.26
N LEU A 208 1.49 17.07 -9.42
CA LEU A 208 2.12 17.05 -8.10
C LEU A 208 3.56 16.63 -8.33
N HIS A 209 4.47 17.55 -8.10
CA HIS A 209 5.88 17.22 -8.17
C HIS A 209 6.39 16.87 -6.77
N GLN A 210 7.42 16.04 -6.71
CA GLN A 210 8.19 15.82 -5.47
C GLN A 210 8.65 17.15 -4.85
N GLN A 211 8.71 18.21 -5.66
CA GLN A 211 9.11 19.53 -5.24
C GLN A 211 8.10 20.30 -4.41
N ASP A 212 6.86 19.85 -4.37
CA ASP A 212 5.80 20.52 -3.65
C ASP A 212 5.65 19.99 -2.21
N ILE A 213 6.41 18.96 -1.84
CA ILE A 213 6.40 18.38 -0.50
C ILE A 213 7.17 19.29 0.46
N THR A 214 6.48 19.80 1.47
CA THR A 214 7.04 20.66 2.51
C THR A 214 7.25 19.91 3.83
N LEU A 215 7.96 20.54 4.77
CA LEU A 215 8.07 20.01 6.14
C LEU A 215 6.68 19.88 6.81
N ASN A 216 5.74 20.77 6.52
CA ASN A 216 4.40 20.69 7.08
C ASN A 216 3.64 19.47 6.56
N ASP A 217 3.87 19.07 5.31
CA ASP A 217 3.32 17.82 4.76
C ASP A 217 3.84 16.61 5.51
N LEU A 218 5.17 16.53 5.73
CA LEU A 218 5.76 15.44 6.52
C LEU A 218 5.17 15.37 7.93
N LYS A 219 5.06 16.51 8.62
CA LYS A 219 4.46 16.59 9.96
C LYS A 219 3.00 16.12 9.93
N ALA A 220 2.21 16.62 8.97
CA ALA A 220 0.80 16.27 8.85
C ALA A 220 0.60 14.77 8.59
N VAL A 221 1.35 14.20 7.64
CA VAL A 221 1.26 12.78 7.30
C VAL A 221 1.74 11.89 8.44
N LEU A 222 2.79 12.28 9.18
CA LEU A 222 3.20 11.56 10.39
C LEU A 222 2.07 11.50 11.43
N ARG A 223 1.38 12.62 11.68
CA ARG A 223 0.21 12.65 12.58
C ARG A 223 -0.90 11.73 12.08
N GLN A 224 -1.18 11.74 10.78
CA GLN A 224 -2.20 10.87 10.17
C GLN A 224 -1.86 9.39 10.32
N LEU A 225 -0.60 9.02 10.08
CA LEU A 225 -0.10 7.66 10.23
C LEU A 225 -0.20 7.18 11.68
N MET A 226 0.17 8.03 12.65
CA MET A 226 0.00 7.70 14.07
C MET A 226 -1.47 7.50 14.45
N ARG A 227 -2.37 8.36 13.96
CA ARG A 227 -3.82 8.26 14.20
C ARG A 227 -4.41 7.00 13.55
N PHE A 228 -3.90 6.60 12.38
CA PHE A 228 -4.25 5.37 11.70
C PHE A 228 -3.93 4.15 12.58
N HIS A 229 -2.72 4.12 13.14
CA HIS A 229 -2.32 3.06 14.06
C HIS A 229 -3.03 3.11 15.42
N CYS A 230 -3.34 4.30 15.94
CA CYS A 230 -4.18 4.47 17.12
C CYS A 230 -5.54 3.78 16.93
N ARG A 231 -6.20 3.99 15.79
CA ARG A 231 -7.49 3.36 15.48
C ARG A 231 -7.40 1.86 15.37
N LEU A 232 -6.42 1.34 14.62
CA LEU A 232 -6.24 -0.11 14.50
C LEU A 232 -5.95 -0.77 15.84
N SER A 233 -5.18 -0.12 16.71
CA SER A 233 -4.92 -0.62 18.08
C SER A 233 -6.16 -0.65 18.96
N LYS A 234 -7.22 0.10 18.62
CA LYS A 234 -8.51 0.06 19.29
C LYS A 234 -9.41 -1.02 18.74
N VAL A 235 -9.36 -1.27 17.44
CA VAL A 235 -10.00 -2.41 16.79
C VAL A 235 -9.45 -3.73 17.35
N ALA A 236 -8.16 -3.77 17.71
CA ALA A 236 -7.52 -4.91 18.38
C ALA A 236 -8.24 -5.39 19.66
N ALA A 237 -9.05 -4.53 20.31
CA ALA A 237 -9.79 -4.92 21.51
C ALA A 237 -10.90 -5.93 21.24
N HIS A 238 -11.37 -6.06 20.00
CA HIS A 238 -12.52 -6.88 19.64
C HIS A 238 -12.39 -7.63 18.30
N THR A 239 -11.31 -7.39 17.56
CA THR A 239 -11.01 -8.07 16.29
C THR A 239 -9.58 -8.59 16.31
N ALA A 240 -9.39 -9.83 15.89
CA ALA A 240 -8.09 -10.43 15.72
C ALA A 240 -7.22 -9.58 14.76
N ILE A 241 -6.05 -9.16 15.23
CA ILE A 241 -5.13 -8.32 14.45
C ILE A 241 -3.70 -8.80 14.60
N PHE A 242 -3.11 -9.19 13.48
CA PHE A 242 -1.70 -9.49 13.34
C PHE A 242 -0.96 -8.25 12.84
N SER A 243 0.11 -7.85 13.53
CA SER A 243 0.89 -6.67 13.18
C SER A 243 2.23 -7.09 12.62
N VAL A 244 2.48 -6.71 11.38
CA VAL A 244 3.70 -7.01 10.66
C VAL A 244 4.58 -5.78 10.73
N ASN A 245 5.66 -5.87 11.48
CA ASN A 245 6.73 -4.89 11.42
C ASN A 245 7.60 -5.21 10.21
N LEU A 246 7.85 -4.21 9.38
CA LEU A 246 8.55 -4.43 8.13
C LEU A 246 9.96 -5.01 8.34
N ASN A 247 10.72 -4.48 9.30
CA ASN A 247 12.09 -4.95 9.55
C ASN A 247 12.09 -6.37 10.10
N ASP A 248 11.21 -6.67 11.05
CA ASP A 248 11.12 -8.01 11.65
C ASP A 248 10.72 -9.06 10.59
N PHE A 249 9.92 -8.65 9.60
CA PHE A 249 9.59 -9.47 8.43
C PHE A 249 10.82 -9.71 7.52
N MET A 250 11.63 -8.68 7.27
CA MET A 250 12.82 -8.79 6.43
C MET A 250 13.93 -9.62 7.10
N ASP A 251 14.08 -9.46 8.42
CA ASP A 251 15.14 -10.11 9.20
C ASP A 251 14.86 -11.60 9.44
N ASN A 252 13.58 -11.98 9.59
CA ASN A 252 13.18 -13.37 9.83
C ASN A 252 11.89 -13.76 9.08
N ILE A 253 12.02 -13.81 7.76
CA ILE A 253 10.90 -14.07 6.86
C ILE A 253 10.19 -15.41 7.09
N ASP A 254 10.95 -16.44 7.48
CA ASP A 254 10.39 -17.78 7.72
C ASP A 254 9.51 -17.79 8.97
N GLU A 255 9.99 -17.21 10.08
CA GLU A 255 9.20 -17.07 11.30
C GLU A 255 7.96 -16.18 11.07
N ALA A 256 8.12 -15.06 10.35
CA ALA A 256 7.01 -14.19 10.00
C ALA A 256 5.97 -14.90 9.13
N THR A 257 6.42 -15.69 8.15
CA THR A 257 5.57 -16.50 7.27
C THR A 257 4.80 -17.55 8.07
N GLN A 258 5.45 -18.21 9.00
CA GLN A 258 4.79 -19.19 9.86
C GLN A 258 3.74 -18.54 10.76
N LYS A 259 4.06 -17.41 11.41
CA LYS A 259 3.10 -16.66 12.23
C LYS A 259 1.88 -16.19 11.42
N LEU A 260 2.11 -15.71 10.19
CA LEU A 260 1.03 -15.32 9.28
C LEU A 260 0.17 -16.54 8.92
N TYR A 261 0.79 -17.66 8.57
CA TYR A 261 0.06 -18.90 8.26
C TYR A 261 -0.81 -19.35 9.44
N ASP A 262 -0.25 -19.41 10.64
CA ASP A 262 -0.97 -19.80 11.86
C ASP A 262 -2.14 -18.85 12.14
N PHE A 263 -1.90 -17.54 11.97
CA PHE A 263 -2.94 -16.52 12.09
C PHE A 263 -4.07 -16.72 11.07
N LEU A 264 -3.75 -17.06 9.81
CA LEU A 264 -4.73 -17.31 8.75
C LEU A 264 -5.51 -18.62 9.01
N LYS A 265 -4.83 -19.69 9.40
CA LYS A 265 -5.41 -21.01 9.69
C LYS A 265 -6.38 -20.98 10.87
N HIS A 266 -6.13 -20.15 11.88
CA HIS A 266 -6.94 -20.14 13.10
C HIS A 266 -8.43 -19.86 12.81
N SER A 267 -9.32 -20.80 13.14
CA SER A 267 -10.78 -20.58 13.04
C SER A 267 -11.42 -20.83 14.41
N PRO A 268 -12.22 -19.89 14.94
CA PRO A 268 -12.83 -20.03 16.27
C PRO A 268 -13.77 -21.24 16.38
N ASP A 269 -14.43 -21.60 15.27
CA ASP A 269 -15.53 -22.59 15.27
C ASP A 269 -15.11 -23.97 14.74
N LYS A 270 -13.89 -24.11 14.19
CA LYS A 270 -13.43 -25.35 13.56
C LYS A 270 -12.35 -26.00 14.41
N LYS A 271 -12.68 -27.11 15.08
CA LYS A 271 -11.67 -28.00 15.66
C LYS A 271 -10.82 -28.53 14.50
N VAL A 272 -9.56 -28.13 14.45
CA VAL A 272 -8.59 -28.68 13.49
C VAL A 272 -8.46 -30.17 13.80
N SER A 273 -8.61 -31.03 12.79
CA SER A 273 -8.43 -32.46 13.00
C SER A 273 -6.94 -32.79 13.08
N GLU A 274 -6.53 -33.77 13.88
CA GLU A 274 -5.11 -34.19 14.00
C GLU A 274 -4.51 -34.57 12.64
N GLN A 275 -5.34 -35.06 11.72
CA GLN A 275 -4.96 -35.38 10.34
C GLN A 275 -4.53 -34.13 9.55
N ASP A 276 -5.24 -33.01 9.74
CA ASP A 276 -4.91 -31.73 9.09
C ASP A 276 -3.58 -31.16 9.62
N GLU A 277 -3.22 -31.44 10.89
CA GLU A 277 -1.94 -31.01 11.46
C GLU A 277 -0.76 -31.81 10.87
N LEU A 278 -0.94 -33.12 10.64
CA LEU A 278 0.09 -33.98 10.07
C LEU A 278 0.39 -33.63 8.60
N ASP A 279 -0.66 -33.35 7.81
CA ASP A 279 -0.52 -32.95 6.40
C ASP A 279 0.23 -31.61 6.24
N ASP A 280 0.01 -30.67 7.17
CA ASP A 280 0.71 -29.38 7.19
C ASP A 280 2.20 -29.55 7.49
N MET A 281 2.53 -30.44 8.43
CA MET A 281 3.90 -30.71 8.85
C MET A 281 4.74 -31.32 7.71
N MET A 282 4.13 -32.18 6.89
CA MET A 282 4.80 -32.74 5.71
C MET A 282 5.03 -31.71 4.59
N GLN A 283 4.14 -30.73 4.42
CA GLN A 283 4.32 -29.67 3.42
C GLN A 283 5.40 -28.65 3.80
N GLN A 284 5.57 -28.35 5.09
CA GLN A 284 6.63 -27.47 5.56
C GLN A 284 8.03 -27.96 5.19
N MET A 285 8.27 -29.27 5.20
CA MET A 285 9.59 -29.85 4.90
C MET A 285 9.96 -29.80 3.40
N GLY A 286 9.01 -29.54 2.50
CA GLY A 286 9.24 -29.61 1.04
C GLY A 286 9.46 -28.29 0.32
N ALA A 287 9.32 -27.12 0.98
CA ALA A 287 9.09 -25.84 0.31
C ALA A 287 10.02 -24.69 0.77
N MET A 288 11.31 -24.98 1.00
CA MET A 288 12.30 -24.00 1.45
C MET A 288 13.09 -23.27 0.34
N ASP A 289 12.85 -23.56 -0.95
CA ASP A 289 13.60 -22.93 -2.04
C ASP A 289 12.74 -21.94 -2.82
N GLY A 290 12.65 -20.72 -2.30
CA GLY A 290 11.86 -19.65 -2.90
C GLY A 290 12.38 -18.28 -2.52
N GLY A 291 13.60 -17.95 -2.96
CA GLY A 291 14.20 -16.63 -2.83
C GLY A 291 13.24 -15.51 -3.25
N MET A 292 13.19 -14.43 -2.48
CA MET A 292 12.45 -13.23 -2.84
C MET A 292 13.36 -12.29 -3.62
N ASP A 293 13.05 -12.06 -4.88
CA ASP A 293 13.65 -10.99 -5.69
C ASP A 293 13.13 -9.59 -5.27
N ASP A 294 12.14 -9.53 -4.36
CA ASP A 294 11.47 -8.30 -3.91
C ASP A 294 12.35 -7.38 -3.04
N VAL A 295 13.51 -7.85 -2.57
CA VAL A 295 14.47 -7.03 -1.79
C VAL A 295 14.95 -5.82 -2.59
N GLY A 296 15.01 -5.92 -3.92
CA GLY A 296 15.39 -4.81 -4.79
C GLY A 296 14.42 -3.62 -4.71
N MET A 297 13.15 -3.87 -4.44
CA MET A 297 12.09 -2.85 -4.43
C MET A 297 12.24 -1.87 -3.24
N LEU A 298 12.70 -2.36 -2.09
CA LEU A 298 12.91 -1.51 -0.91
C LEU A 298 14.10 -0.55 -1.04
N SER A 299 15.09 -0.93 -1.85
CA SER A 299 16.28 -0.09 -2.07
C SER A 299 15.96 1.21 -2.80
N SER A 300 15.02 1.18 -3.76
CA SER A 300 14.57 2.40 -4.44
C SER A 300 13.79 3.34 -3.50
N GLU A 301 13.01 2.77 -2.58
CA GLU A 301 12.21 3.53 -1.62
C GLU A 301 13.09 4.27 -0.61
N LEU A 302 14.12 3.62 -0.07
CA LEU A 302 15.10 4.28 0.81
C LEU A 302 15.76 5.47 0.10
N GLY A 303 16.02 5.34 -1.20
CA GLY A 303 16.54 6.43 -2.03
C GLY A 303 15.56 7.60 -2.13
N PHE A 304 14.26 7.34 -2.27
CA PHE A 304 13.25 8.40 -2.31
C PHE A 304 13.08 9.10 -0.95
N VAL A 305 13.02 8.33 0.14
CA VAL A 305 12.92 8.86 1.51
C VAL A 305 14.08 9.81 1.81
N SER A 306 15.32 9.35 1.57
CA SER A 306 16.51 10.16 1.80
C SER A 306 16.51 11.43 0.94
N LYS A 307 16.04 11.36 -0.32
CA LYS A 307 15.92 12.53 -1.21
C LYS A 307 14.95 13.58 -0.66
N ILE A 308 13.75 13.18 -0.22
CA ILE A 308 12.78 14.11 0.38
C ILE A 308 13.36 14.76 1.62
N LEU A 309 13.89 13.96 2.55
CA LEU A 309 14.39 14.45 3.83
C LEU A 309 15.58 15.39 3.64
N THR A 310 16.56 14.98 2.82
CA THR A 310 17.75 15.77 2.50
C THR A 310 17.38 17.10 1.85
N ARG A 311 16.40 17.09 0.94
CA ARG A 311 15.95 18.32 0.31
C ARG A 311 15.26 19.26 1.29
N ILE A 312 14.31 18.76 2.08
CA ILE A 312 13.61 19.59 3.06
C ILE A 312 14.60 20.11 4.11
N GLN A 313 15.61 19.31 4.47
CA GLN A 313 16.72 19.73 5.31
C GLN A 313 17.54 20.85 4.65
N ALA A 314 17.86 20.75 3.35
CA ALA A 314 18.58 21.79 2.62
C ALA A 314 17.79 23.11 2.58
N GLU A 315 16.48 23.05 2.30
CA GLU A 315 15.61 24.23 2.30
C GLU A 315 15.47 24.83 3.70
N SER A 316 15.41 23.98 4.73
CA SER A 316 15.35 24.39 6.14
C SER A 316 16.71 24.79 6.73
N SER A 317 17.81 24.59 6.02
CA SER A 317 19.15 24.90 6.55
C SER A 317 19.36 26.41 6.79
N GLN A 318 18.51 27.24 6.20
CA GLN A 318 18.44 28.68 6.53
C GLN A 318 17.98 28.93 7.98
N SER A 319 17.26 27.99 8.61
CA SER A 319 16.70 28.10 9.96
C SER A 319 17.36 27.19 11.00
N GLN A 320 18.44 26.47 10.66
CA GLN A 320 19.15 25.50 11.52
C GLN A 320 18.28 24.34 12.05
N LEU A 321 17.08 24.13 11.50
CA LEU A 321 16.18 23.07 11.95
C LEU A 321 16.64 21.71 11.40
N LYS A 322 16.79 20.72 12.28
CA LYS A 322 17.00 19.31 11.90
C LYS A 322 15.65 18.64 11.70
N VAL A 323 15.37 18.17 10.49
CA VAL A 323 14.07 17.60 10.10
C VAL A 323 13.66 16.44 11.01
N LEU A 324 14.57 15.49 11.27
CA LEU A 324 14.28 14.34 12.13
C LEU A 324 13.95 14.76 13.58
N THR A 325 14.59 15.81 14.10
CA THR A 325 14.26 16.36 15.42
C THR A 325 12.85 16.94 15.44
N VAL A 326 12.46 17.69 14.40
CA VAL A 326 11.09 18.24 14.29
C VAL A 326 10.05 17.12 14.17
N LEU A 327 10.34 16.07 13.41
CA LEU A 327 9.43 14.91 13.29
C LEU A 327 9.32 14.13 14.60
N ASP A 328 10.41 13.97 15.34
CA ASP A 328 10.39 13.37 16.68
C ASP A 328 9.56 14.18 17.69
N GLU A 329 9.60 15.52 17.62
CA GLU A 329 8.72 16.37 18.42
C GLU A 329 7.24 16.18 18.08
N VAL A 330 6.91 16.04 16.79
CA VAL A 330 5.55 15.72 16.34
C VAL A 330 5.10 14.36 16.84
N LEU A 331 5.96 13.35 16.74
CA LEU A 331 5.72 12.02 17.28
C LEU A 331 5.40 12.10 18.79
N ARG A 332 6.24 12.78 19.57
CA ARG A 332 6.05 12.93 21.01
C ARG A 332 4.75 13.67 21.35
N ASP A 333 4.43 14.73 20.64
CA ASP A 333 3.20 15.51 20.82
C ASP A 333 1.94 14.67 20.54
N GLU A 334 1.91 13.91 19.45
CA GLU A 334 0.78 13.01 19.15
C GLU A 334 0.71 11.82 20.12
N MET A 335 1.85 11.25 20.55
CA MET A 335 1.87 10.23 21.60
C MET A 335 1.26 10.77 22.89
N TRP A 336 1.61 11.99 23.30
CA TRP A 336 1.05 12.62 24.49
C TRP A 336 -0.45 12.88 24.35
N LYS A 337 -0.90 13.49 23.25
CA LYS A 337 -2.33 13.76 22.97
C LYS A 337 -3.17 12.49 22.95
N THR A 338 -2.64 11.42 22.36
CA THR A 338 -3.32 10.12 22.30
C THR A 338 -3.14 9.30 23.56
N LYS A 339 -2.48 9.82 24.61
CA LYS A 339 -2.14 9.10 25.84
C LYS A 339 -1.51 7.74 25.52
N ASN A 340 -0.48 7.75 24.68
CA ASN A 340 0.20 6.56 24.15
C ASN A 340 -0.77 5.63 23.39
N MET A 341 -1.52 6.18 22.42
CA MET A 341 -2.54 5.47 21.64
C MET A 341 -3.69 4.84 22.44
N THR A 342 -3.93 5.31 23.67
CA THR A 342 -5.02 4.83 24.53
C THR A 342 -6.23 5.76 24.57
N THR A 343 -6.16 6.98 24.04
CA THR A 343 -7.32 7.87 23.91
C THR A 343 -8.37 7.29 22.94
N TRP A 344 -9.65 7.46 23.26
CA TRP A 344 -10.76 7.07 22.39
C TRP A 344 -11.87 8.13 22.42
N PRO A 345 -12.43 8.53 21.27
CA PRO A 345 -11.93 8.27 19.90
C PRO A 345 -10.55 8.90 19.65
N CYS A 346 -9.77 8.34 18.72
CA CYS A 346 -8.51 8.94 18.27
C CYS A 346 -8.81 10.24 17.49
N GLU A 347 -7.83 11.15 17.37
CA GLU A 347 -8.00 12.41 16.64
C GLU A 347 -8.34 12.20 15.15
N SER A 348 -8.92 13.24 14.51
CA SER A 348 -9.43 13.15 13.13
C SER A 348 -8.29 13.19 12.14
N PHE A 349 -8.34 12.44 11.05
CA PHE A 349 -7.34 12.51 9.99
C PHE A 349 -7.25 13.88 9.32
N PHE A 350 -8.28 14.71 9.44
CA PHE A 350 -8.37 16.03 8.82
C PHE A 350 -8.09 17.18 9.81
N SER A 351 -7.51 16.86 10.97
CA SER A 351 -7.14 17.82 12.02
C SER A 351 -5.63 17.77 12.32
N VAL A 352 -4.82 17.76 11.26
CA VAL A 352 -3.36 17.50 11.30
C VAL A 352 -2.49 18.70 10.96
N GLY A 353 -3.10 19.86 10.67
CA GLY A 353 -2.39 21.12 10.53
C GLY A 353 -1.75 21.59 11.84
N GLU A 354 -1.07 22.72 11.79
CA GLU A 354 -0.43 23.32 12.96
C GLU A 354 -1.46 23.76 14.01
N ALA A 355 -1.00 24.02 15.24
CA ALA A 355 -1.90 24.26 16.37
C ALA A 355 -2.90 25.41 16.14
N ASN A 356 -2.49 26.44 15.40
CA ASN A 356 -3.30 27.60 15.02
C ASN A 356 -4.15 27.38 13.75
N ALA A 357 -3.88 26.34 12.96
CA ALA A 357 -4.48 26.09 11.65
C ALA A 357 -4.74 24.59 11.42
N ARG A 358 -5.33 23.92 12.43
CA ARG A 358 -5.43 22.45 12.46
C ARG A 358 -6.17 21.83 11.27
N THR A 359 -7.10 22.57 10.68
CA THR A 359 -7.95 22.12 9.56
C THR A 359 -7.48 22.66 8.21
N GLU A 360 -6.46 23.50 8.19
CA GLU A 360 -5.84 23.94 6.94
C GLU A 360 -4.88 22.86 6.50
N LEU A 361 -5.37 22.00 5.62
CA LEU A 361 -4.65 20.84 5.13
C LEU A 361 -4.08 21.15 3.75
N SER A 362 -2.84 20.71 3.52
CA SER A 362 -2.32 20.62 2.18
C SER A 362 -3.10 19.60 1.36
N LEU A 363 -2.91 19.65 0.04
CA LEU A 363 -3.48 18.65 -0.87
C LEU A 363 -2.98 17.24 -0.53
N PHE A 364 -1.70 17.09 -0.16
CA PHE A 364 -1.12 15.81 0.24
C PHE A 364 -1.80 15.25 1.49
N ALA A 365 -1.87 16.04 2.56
CA ALA A 365 -2.52 15.62 3.79
C ALA A 365 -4.01 15.30 3.56
N THR A 366 -4.70 16.08 2.73
CA THR A 366 -6.11 15.79 2.41
C THR A 366 -6.28 14.44 1.70
N LYS A 367 -5.42 14.14 0.71
CA LYS A 367 -5.48 12.87 -0.04
C LYS A 367 -5.15 11.66 0.85
N ILE A 368 -4.07 11.70 1.64
CA ILE A 368 -3.75 10.61 2.58
C ILE A 368 -4.84 10.48 3.64
N GLY A 369 -5.35 11.59 4.17
CA GLY A 369 -6.43 11.59 5.15
C GLY A 369 -7.67 10.85 4.65
N ARG A 370 -8.06 11.07 3.38
CA ARG A 370 -9.14 10.30 2.72
C ARG A 370 -8.81 8.82 2.57
N GLY A 371 -7.57 8.50 2.22
CA GLY A 371 -7.10 7.10 2.16
C GLY A 371 -7.19 6.38 3.50
N PHE A 372 -7.00 7.09 4.62
CA PHE A 372 -7.11 6.51 5.97
C PHE A 372 -8.51 6.53 6.56
N ALA A 373 -9.35 7.50 6.17
CA ALA A 373 -10.71 7.64 6.67
C ALA A 373 -11.52 6.35 6.48
N PRO A 374 -12.53 6.07 7.33
CA PRO A 374 -13.35 4.88 7.15
C PRO A 374 -14.13 4.93 5.83
N ASN A 375 -14.21 3.80 5.12
CA ASN A 375 -15.03 3.68 3.92
C ASN A 375 -16.46 3.26 4.29
N CYS A 376 -17.31 4.25 4.56
CA CYS A 376 -18.71 4.04 4.95
C CYS A 376 -19.61 3.50 3.82
N SER A 377 -19.11 3.48 2.58
CA SER A 377 -19.80 2.94 1.41
C SER A 377 -19.47 1.46 1.17
N ALA A 378 -18.52 0.88 1.91
CA ALA A 378 -18.19 -0.53 1.77
C ALA A 378 -19.38 -1.40 2.22
N PRO A 379 -19.76 -2.45 1.46
CA PRO A 379 -20.99 -3.22 1.71
C PRO A 379 -20.98 -3.99 3.04
N PHE A 380 -19.82 -4.16 3.64
CA PHE A 380 -19.62 -4.85 4.92
C PHE A 380 -19.34 -3.91 6.09
N ALA A 381 -19.24 -2.59 5.84
CA ALA A 381 -18.98 -1.58 6.85
C ALA A 381 -20.24 -0.75 7.09
N GLN A 382 -20.44 -0.35 8.35
CA GLN A 382 -21.52 0.51 8.76
C GLN A 382 -20.94 1.59 9.67
N CYS A 383 -21.06 2.85 9.26
CA CYS A 383 -20.63 4.01 10.04
C CYS A 383 -21.80 4.56 10.84
N TRP A 384 -21.92 4.13 12.10
CA TRP A 384 -22.99 4.57 12.99
C TRP A 384 -22.59 5.84 13.74
N VAL A 385 -21.30 5.94 14.10
CA VAL A 385 -20.73 7.07 14.82
C VAL A 385 -20.62 8.26 13.86
N ASP A 386 -21.18 9.40 14.24
CA ASP A 386 -21.17 10.58 13.38
C ASP A 386 -19.76 11.00 12.98
N ARG A 387 -18.78 10.81 13.89
CA ARG A 387 -17.37 11.04 13.59
C ARG A 387 -16.86 10.23 12.39
N ASP A 388 -17.25 8.96 12.26
CA ASP A 388 -16.85 8.17 11.10
C ASP A 388 -17.45 8.73 9.81
N LYS A 389 -18.73 9.15 9.85
CA LYS A 389 -19.43 9.71 8.70
C LYS A 389 -18.76 10.99 8.21
N CYS A 390 -18.52 11.96 9.11
CA CYS A 390 -17.90 13.21 8.67
C CYS A 390 -16.43 13.03 8.27
N GLU A 391 -15.69 12.11 8.87
CA GLU A 391 -14.34 11.80 8.35
C GLU A 391 -14.36 11.10 7.00
N ALA A 392 -15.33 10.21 6.75
CA ALA A 392 -15.52 9.62 5.43
C ALA A 392 -15.85 10.67 4.36
N GLU A 393 -16.50 11.76 4.75
CA GLU A 393 -16.77 12.94 3.90
C GLU A 393 -15.57 13.91 3.79
N GLY A 394 -14.53 13.71 4.61
CA GLY A 394 -13.35 14.57 4.64
C GLY A 394 -13.45 15.81 5.54
N ASP A 395 -14.42 15.86 6.45
CA ASP A 395 -14.58 16.95 7.43
C ASP A 395 -13.78 16.68 8.72
N GLY A 396 -12.84 17.57 9.02
CA GLY A 396 -11.98 17.50 10.20
C GLY A 396 -12.54 18.06 11.49
N VAL A 397 -13.62 18.84 11.43
CA VAL A 397 -14.22 19.45 12.62
C VAL A 397 -15.28 18.54 13.21
N CYS A 398 -15.97 17.76 12.38
CA CYS A 398 -17.11 16.93 12.78
C CYS A 398 -18.00 17.68 13.78
N LYS A 399 -18.69 18.72 13.29
CA LYS A 399 -19.68 19.43 14.11
C LYS A 399 -20.80 18.43 14.40
N GLY A 400 -20.73 17.76 15.55
CA GLY A 400 -21.76 16.84 15.99
C GLY A 400 -23.11 17.53 15.83
N LYS A 401 -24.04 16.91 15.10
CA LYS A 401 -25.44 17.31 15.15
C LYS A 401 -25.86 17.04 16.60
N LYS A 402 -25.96 18.09 17.40
CA LYS A 402 -26.48 18.00 18.77
C LYS A 402 -27.89 17.43 18.76
#